data_AF-A0AAN4R188-F1
#
_entry.id   AF-A0AAN4R188-F1
#
_cell.length_a   1.000
_cell.length_b   1.000
_cell.length_c   1.000
_cell.angle_alpha   90.00
_cell.angle_beta   90.00
_cell.angle_gamma   90.00
#
_symmetry.space_group_name_H-M   'P 1'
#
loop_
_entity.id
_entity.type
_entity.pdbx_description
1 polymer ?
#
loop_
_entity_poly.entity_id
_entity_poly.type
_entity_poly.pdbx_seq_one_letter_code
_entity_poly.pdbx_strand_id
1 'polypeptide(L)' 'MANPASVYCKEQGGKLEIRHEKDGEVGYCHLAYGRVVEEWVLYRAAHH' A
#
# COMPACT_ATOMS: atom_id res chain seq x y z
N MET A 1 -16.23 -1.72 -4.69
CA MET A 1 -15.17 -0.93 -5.37
C MET A 1 -13.84 -1.32 -4.75
N ALA A 2 -12.81 -1.65 -5.54
CA ALA A 2 -11.49 -1.96 -4.99
C ALA A 2 -10.79 -0.66 -4.56
N ASN A 3 -10.03 -0.69 -3.47
CA ASN A 3 -9.20 0.43 -3.05
C ASN A 3 -8.09 0.65 -4.11
N PRO A 4 -8.00 1.84 -4.74
CA PRO A 4 -7.01 2.09 -5.79
C PRO A 4 -5.56 1.97 -5.29
N ALA A 5 -5.28 2.33 -4.04
CA ALA A 5 -3.95 2.18 -3.46
C ALA A 5 -3.57 0.70 -3.29
N SER A 6 -4.52 -0.13 -2.83
CA SER A 6 -4.35 -1.58 -2.71
C SER A 6 -4.16 -2.25 -4.07
N VAL A 7 -4.86 -1.77 -5.12
CA VAL A 7 -4.67 -2.26 -6.50
C VAL A 7 -3.28 -1.89 -6.99
N TYR A 8 -2.89 -0.63 -6.83
CA TYR A 8 -1.58 -0.15 -7.26
C TYR A 8 -0.44 -0.90 -6.57
N CYS A 9 -0.54 -1.19 -5.27
CA CYS A 9 0.42 -2.03 -4.56
C CYS A 9 0.66 -3.38 -5.27
N LYS A 10 -0.42 -4.06 -5.69
CA LYS A 10 -0.33 -5.33 -6.41
C LYS A 10 0.24 -5.17 -7.81
N GLU A 11 -0.09 -4.08 -8.51
CA GLU A 11 0.49 -3.75 -9.82
C GLU A 11 2.00 -3.52 -9.76
N GLN A 12 2.52 -3.00 -8.64
CA GLN A 12 3.96 -2.87 -8.38
C GLN A 12 4.63 -4.21 -7.99
N GLY A 13 3.90 -5.32 -8.08
CA GLY A 13 4.37 -6.65 -7.64
C GLY A 13 4.49 -6.79 -6.12
N GLY A 14 3.90 -5.86 -5.37
CA GLY A 14 3.94 -5.85 -3.91
C GLY A 14 2.87 -6.72 -3.26
N LYS A 15 3.08 -7.04 -1.99
CA LYS A 15 2.10 -7.73 -1.14
C LYS A 15 1.45 -6.72 -0.21
N LEU A 16 0.11 -6.67 -0.24
CA LEU A 16 -0.67 -5.86 0.69
C LEU A 16 -0.72 -6.51 2.08
N GLU A 17 -0.45 -5.74 3.12
CA GLU A 17 -0.65 -6.07 4.53
C GLU A 17 -1.60 -5.02 5.14
N ILE A 18 -2.69 -5.46 5.77
CA ILE A 18 -3.56 -4.59 6.55
C ILE A 18 -3.15 -4.69 8.01
N ARG A 19 -2.87 -3.54 8.64
CA ARG A 19 -2.55 -3.44 10.06
C ARG A 19 -3.67 -2.73 10.79
N HIS A 20 -4.08 -3.28 11.93
CA HIS A 20 -4.95 -2.59 12.87
C HIS A 20 -4.09 -1.66 13.74
N GLU A 21 -4.28 -0.37 13.55
CA GLU A 21 -3.67 0.69 14.36
C GLU A 21 -4.71 1.32 15.29
N LYS A 22 -4.27 2.22 16.18
CA LYS A 22 -5.17 2.87 17.15
C LYS A 22 -6.32 3.63 16.49
N ASP A 23 -6.07 4.18 15.30
CA ASP A 23 -7.01 5.04 14.57
C ASP A 23 -7.77 4.30 13.45
N GLY A 24 -7.59 2.98 13.33
CA GLY A 24 -8.28 2.15 12.34
C GLY A 24 -7.36 1.19 11.59
N GLU A 25 -7.77 0.78 10.40
CA GLU A 25 -6.98 -0.09 9.53
C GLU A 25 -6.10 0.73 8.59
N VAL A 26 -4.82 0.37 8.50
CA VAL A 26 -3.85 0.99 7.60
C VAL A 26 -3.27 -0.06 6.67
N GLY A 27 -3.27 0.24 5.37
CA GLY A 27 -2.68 -0.62 4.34
C GLY A 27 -1.20 -0.33 4.13
N TYR A 28 -0.37 -1.36 4.19
CA TYR A 28 1.05 -1.30 3.86
C TYR A 28 1.36 -2.19 2.66
N CYS A 29 2.18 -1.67 1.76
CA CYS A 29 2.68 -2.39 0.61
C CYS A 29 4.12 -2.87 0.85
N HIS A 30 4.31 -4.19 0.81
CA HIS A 30 5.62 -4.83 0.81
C HIS A 30 6.12 -4.95 -0.61
N LEU A 31 7.14 -4.16 -0.95
CA LEU A 31 7.78 -4.10 -2.24
C LEU A 31 9.09 -4.90 -2.24
N ALA A 32 9.72 -4.99 -3.41
CA ALA A 32 11.02 -5.65 -3.57
C ALA A 32 12.09 -5.06 -2.64
N TYR A 33 13.12 -5.86 -2.35
CA TYR A 33 14.23 -5.49 -1.46
C TYR A 33 13.83 -5.14 -0.02
N GLY A 34 12.68 -5.65 0.45
CA GLY A 34 12.21 -5.43 1.81
C GLY A 34 11.66 -4.03 2.09
N ARG A 35 11.42 -3.23 1.05
CA ARG A 35 10.82 -1.91 1.20
C ARG A 35 9.36 -2.07 1.60
N VAL A 36 8.98 -1.46 2.72
CA VAL A 36 7.58 -1.37 3.17
C VAL A 36 7.17 0.10 3.19
N VAL A 37 6.05 0.42 2.57
CA VAL A 37 5.51 1.78 2.48
C VAL A 37 3.99 1.73 2.63
N GLU A 38 3.40 2.74 3.26
CA GLU A 38 1.94 2.86 3.35
C GLU A 38 1.34 2.99 1.93
N GLU A 39 0.21 2.32 1.67
CA GLU A 39 -0.32 2.14 0.32
C GLU A 39 -0.72 3.47 -0.35
N TRP A 40 -1.27 4.43 0.41
CA TRP A 40 -1.68 5.72 -0.12
C TRP A 40 -0.49 6.65 -0.36
N VAL A 41 0.56 6.59 0.48
CA VAL A 41 1.85 7.25 0.22
C VAL A 41 2.44 6.74 -1.09
N LEU A 42 2.47 5.43 -1.30
CA LEU A 42 2.95 4.83 -2.54
C LEU A 42 2.12 5.28 -3.75
N TYR A 43 0.79 5.22 -3.63
CA TYR A 43 -0.13 5.59 -4.71
C TYR A 43 0.01 7.07 -5.10
N ARG A 44 -0.02 8.00 -4.13
CA ARG A 44 0.11 9.43 -4.40
C ARG A 44 1.46 9.78 -5.02
N ALA A 45 2.56 9.19 -4.52
CA ALA A 45 3.90 9.44 -5.05
C ALA A 45 4.04 9.12 -6.56
N ALA A 46 3.25 8.18 -7.08
CA ALA A 46 3.27 7.77 -8.48
C ALA A 46 2.28 8.54 -9.38
N HIS A 47 1.37 9.33 -8.81
CA HIS A 47 0.28 10.01 -9.52
C HIS A 47 0.35 11.54 -9.37
N HIS A 48 1.57 12.08 -9.35
CA HIS A 48 1.84 13.53 -9.34
C HIS A 48 2.00 14.10 -10.75
#